data_AF-A0A321LNG0-F1
#
_entry.id   AF-A0A321LNG0-F1
#
_cell.length_a   1.000
_cell.length_b   1.000
_cell.length_c   1.000
_cell.angle_alpha   90.00
_cell.angle_beta   90.00
_cell.angle_gamma   90.00
#
_symmetry.space_group_name_H-M   'P 1'
#
loop_
_entity.id
_entity.type
_entity.pdbx_description
1 polymer ?
#
loop_
_entity_poly.entity_id
_entity_poly.type
_entity_poly.pdbx_seq_one_letter_code
_entity_poly.pdbx_strand_id
1 'polypeptide(L)' 'MERLTLVYGLRIVGNGELAAVEHGQVLMDDGQTRQVTLHLIEGDTAQIKRQLLQSIDAFFEINS' A
#
# COMPACT_ATOMS: atom_id res chain seq x y z
N MET A 1 -17.61 16.92 -6.52
CA MET A 1 -16.64 15.85 -6.21
C MET A 1 -15.44 16.50 -5.57
N GLU A 2 -15.07 16.08 -4.36
CA GLU A 2 -13.87 16.57 -3.70
C GLU A 2 -12.61 15.95 -4.33
N ARG A 3 -11.49 16.67 -4.24
CA ARG A 3 -10.21 16.21 -4.79
C ARG A 3 -9.49 15.38 -3.74
N LEU A 4 -9.35 14.09 -3.99
CA LEU A 4 -8.67 13.16 -3.09
C LEU A 4 -7.22 12.92 -3.54
N THR A 5 -6.31 12.75 -2.57
CA THR A 5 -4.92 12.35 -2.81
C THR A 5 -4.71 10.96 -2.23
N LEU A 6 -4.32 10.00 -3.08
CA LEU A 6 -3.93 8.65 -2.65
C LEU A 6 -2.41 8.56 -2.59
N VAL A 7 -1.87 8.21 -1.42
CA VAL A 7 -0.46 7.85 -1.24
C VAL A 7 -0.33 6.33 -1.39
N TYR A 8 0.52 5.86 -2.31
CA TYR A 8 0.64 4.44 -2.63
C TYR A 8 2.10 4.03 -2.89
N GLY A 9 2.57 2.98 -2.22
CA GLY A 9 3.94 2.46 -2.34
C GLY A 9 3.96 1.01 -2.80
N LEU A 10 4.84 0.68 -3.75
CA LEU A 10 5.08 -0.67 -4.24
C LEU A 10 6.57 -0.97 -4.34
N ARG A 11 6.95 -2.17 -3.89
CA ARG A 11 8.29 -2.72 -4.08
C ARG A 11 8.21 -4.22 -4.25
N ILE A 12 8.85 -4.74 -5.30
CA ILE A 12 9.14 -6.17 -5.45
C ILE A 12 10.57 -6.39 -5.00
N VAL A 13 10.79 -7.44 -4.22
CA VAL A 13 12.09 -7.86 -3.68
C VAL A 13 12.27 -9.34 -3.96
N GLY A 14 13.51 -9.78 -4.14
CA GLY A 14 13.84 -11.19 -4.32
C GLY A 14 13.59 -12.01 -3.05
N ASN A 15 13.52 -13.34 -3.22
CA ASN A 15 13.41 -14.25 -2.09
C ASN A 15 14.64 -14.08 -1.17
N GLY A 16 14.40 -13.86 0.12
CA GLY A 16 15.46 -13.67 1.12
C GLY A 16 16.08 -12.26 1.16
N GLU A 17 15.67 -11.33 0.30
CA GLU A 17 16.17 -9.95 0.30
C GLU A 17 15.44 -9.03 1.29
N LEU A 18 14.24 -9.43 1.75
CA LEU A 18 13.42 -8.64 2.66
C LEU A 18 13.76 -8.96 4.12
N ALA A 19 14.36 -8.00 4.83
CA ALA A 19 14.65 -8.14 6.26
C ALA A 19 13.47 -7.71 7.14
N ALA A 20 12.86 -6.57 6.84
CA ALA A 20 11.72 -6.03 7.58
C ALA A 20 10.89 -5.07 6.72
N VAL A 21 9.63 -4.88 7.09
CA VAL A 21 8.73 -3.85 6.55
C VAL A 21 8.28 -2.99 7.72
N GLU A 22 8.61 -1.70 7.68
CA GLU A 22 8.23 -0.73 8.72
C GLU A 22 7.08 0.15 8.25
N HIS A 23 6.32 0.73 9.18
CA HIS A 23 5.22 1.63 8.85
C HIS A 23 5.73 2.90 8.17
N GLY A 24 4.99 3.38 7.18
CA GLY A 24 5.25 4.67 6.53
C GLY A 24 4.62 5.82 7.31
N GLN A 25 5.23 7.00 7.24
CA GLN A 25 4.66 8.23 7.77
C GLN A 25 4.39 9.22 6.63
N VAL A 26 3.25 9.91 6.68
CA VAL A 26 2.90 10.99 5.76
C VAL A 26 2.76 12.28 6.56
N LEU A 27 3.50 13.30 6.16
CA LEU A 27 3.34 14.65 6.66
C LEU A 27 2.20 15.33 5.91
N MET A 28 1.18 15.74 6.64
CA MET A 28 0.04 16.49 6.13
C MET A 28 0.38 17.98 6.03
N ASP A 29 -0.41 18.71 5.24
CA ASP A 29 -0.23 20.16 5.03
C ASP A 29 -0.50 21.00 6.29
N ASP A 30 -1.30 20.48 7.21
CA ASP A 30 -1.53 21.03 8.55
C ASP A 30 -0.38 20.77 9.54
N GLY A 31 0.68 20.08 9.11
CA GLY A 31 1.84 19.71 9.92
C GLY A 31 1.65 18.47 10.78
N GLN A 32 0.50 17.78 10.72
CA GLN A 32 0.29 16.51 11.41
C GLN A 32 0.93 15.35 10.65
N THR A 33 1.43 14.37 11.40
CA THR A 33 1.90 13.10 10.82
C THR A 33 0.84 12.02 10.94
N ARG A 34 0.55 11.34 9.84
CA ARG A 34 -0.35 10.17 9.82
C ARG A 34 0.42 8.91 9.44
N GLN A 35 0.06 7.80 10.07
CA GLN A 35 0.64 6.49 9.78
C GLN A 35 0.01 5.89 8.52
N VAL A 36 0.83 5.23 7.70
CA VAL A 36 0.39 4.44 6.54
C VAL A 36 0.74 2.99 6.78
N THR A 37 -0.28 2.14 6.74
CA THR A 37 -0.12 0.69 6.80
C THR A 37 0.38 0.17 5.46
N LEU A 38 1.54 -0.48 5.48
CA LEU A 38 2.08 -1.18 4.31
C LEU A 38 1.47 -2.59 4.24
N HIS A 39 1.15 -3.04 3.03
CA HIS A 39 0.66 -4.39 2.78
C HIS A 39 1.77 -5.23 2.17
N LEU A 40 2.06 -6.39 2.78
CA LEU A 40 2.98 -7.39 2.25
C LEU A 40 2.18 -8.49 1.54
N ILE A 41 2.53 -8.77 0.29
CA ILE A 41 1.94 -9.86 -0.50
C ILE A 41 3.09 -10.75 -0.98
N GLU A 42 3.04 -12.03 -0.62
CA GLU A 42 4.03 -13.02 -0.99
C GLU A 42 3.44 -13.98 -2.04
N GLY A 43 4.26 -14.34 -3.02
CA GLY A 43 3.86 -15.28 -4.08
C GLY A 43 4.67 -15.10 -5.34
N ASP A 44 4.28 -15.83 -6.38
CA ASP A 44 4.78 -15.57 -7.73
C ASP A 44 4.18 -14.25 -8.30
N THR A 45 4.74 -13.78 -9.41
CA THR A 45 4.30 -12.52 -10.04
C THR A 45 2.80 -12.49 -10.39
N ALA A 46 2.23 -13.63 -10.80
CA ALA A 46 0.82 -13.72 -11.17
C ALA A 46 -0.10 -13.72 -9.93
N GLN A 47 0.32 -14.36 -8.85
CA GLN A 47 -0.35 -14.33 -7.55
C GLN A 47 -0.32 -12.91 -6.96
N ILE A 48 0.87 -12.29 -6.89
CA ILE A 48 1.04 -10.92 -6.38
C ILE A 48 0.15 -9.95 -7.14
N LYS A 49 0.15 -10.00 -8.49
CA LYS A 49 -0.68 -9.11 -9.31
C LYS A 49 -2.16 -9.29 -9.05
N ARG A 50 -2.66 -10.54 -8.99
CA ARG A 50 -4.08 -10.80 -8.76
C ARG A 50 -4.53 -10.30 -7.40
N GLN A 51 -3.77 -10.61 -6.35
CA GLN A 51 -4.11 -10.22 -4.99
C GLN A 51 -4.03 -8.70 -4.81
N LEU A 52 -3.04 -8.04 -5.44
CA LEU A 52 -2.93 -6.59 -5.42
C LEU A 52 -4.15 -5.88 -6.02
N LEU A 53 -4.59 -6.32 -7.20
CA LEU A 53 -5.77 -5.74 -7.86
C LEU A 53 -7.02 -5.92 -7.00
N GLN A 54 -7.22 -7.12 -6.44
CA GLN A 54 -8.33 -7.39 -5.53
C GLN A 54 -8.29 -6.51 -4.27
N SER A 55 -7.10 -6.28 -3.69
CA SER A 55 -6.96 -5.38 -2.54
C SER A 55 -7.28 -3.92 -2.87
N ILE A 56 -6.92 -3.45 -4.07
CA ILE A 56 -7.24 -2.09 -4.52
C ILE A 56 -8.76 -1.94 -4.71
N ASP A 57 -9.40 -2.90 -5.39
CA ASP A 57 -10.84 -2.88 -5.62
C ASP A 57 -11.59 -2.85 -4.29
N ALA A 58 -11.25 -3.77 -3.36
CA ALA A 58 -11.84 -3.82 -2.04
C ALA A 58 -11.61 -2.53 -1.22
N PHE A 59 -10.43 -1.90 -1.33
CA PHE A 59 -10.15 -0.63 -0.65
C PHE A 59 -11.12 0.47 -1.10
N PHE A 60 -11.36 0.59 -2.40
CA PHE A 60 -12.29 1.59 -2.93
C PHE A 60 -13.75 1.26 -2.60
N GLU A 61 -14.15 -0.02 -2.61
CA GLU A 61 -15.52 -0.41 -2.20
C GLU A 61 -15.83 -0.07 -0.74
N ILE A 62 -14.83 -0.15 0.16
CA ILE A 62 -15.01 0.16 1.59
C ILE A 62 -15.02 1.67 1.85
N ASN A 63 -14.33 2.46 1.01
CA ASN A 63 -14.11 3.89 1.22
C ASN A 63 -14.85 4.80 0.20
N SER A 64 -15.76 4.22 -0.60
CA SER A 64 -16.61 4.94 -1.57
C SER A 64 -17.83 5.59 -0.95
#